data_AF-A0A016SQ35-F1
#
_entry.id   AF-A0A016SQ35-F1
#
_cell.length_a   1.000
_cell.length_b   1.000
_cell.length_c   1.000
_cell.angle_alpha   90.00
_cell.angle_beta   90.00
_cell.angle_gamma   90.00
#
_symmetry.space_group_name_H-M   'P 1'
#
loop_
_entity.id
_entity.type
_entity.pdbx_description
1 polymer ?
#
loop_
_entity_poly.entity_id
_entity_poly.type
_entity_poly.pdbx_seq_one_letter_code
_entity_poly.pdbx_strand_id
1 'polypeptide(L)'
;MPVSVSEVEMAVKTMKLGRATGSDDVAAELWRWRHWHPAAWLAQLSNRIIFERKIPDEWKRSTTVPIWKKGSPVECCNYRSIRLLPHTMKIFERYVD
;
A
#
# COMPACT_ATOMS: atom_id res chain seq x y z
N MET A 1 15.88 9.17 8.87
CA MET A 1 15.22 10.12 9.79
C MET A 1 13.91 9.50 10.25
N PRO A 2 13.39 9.80 11.45
CA PRO A 2 12.09 9.27 11.87
C PRO A 2 10.96 9.86 11.02
N VAL A 3 10.01 9.02 10.63
CA VAL A 3 8.80 9.40 9.90
C VAL A 3 7.89 10.22 10.82
N SER A 4 7.55 11.45 10.40
CA SER A 4 6.67 12.33 11.15
C SER A 4 5.19 12.08 10.85
N VAL A 5 4.30 12.48 11.77
CA VAL A 5 2.84 12.37 11.58
C VAL A 5 2.37 13.19 10.38
N SER A 6 2.95 14.38 10.17
CA SER A 6 2.59 15.28 9.05
C SER A 6 2.88 14.64 7.69
N GLU A 7 4.05 13.99 7.55
CA GLU A 7 4.40 13.25 6.32
C GLU A 7 3.42 12.10 6.04
N VAL A 8 2.97 11.41 7.10
CA VAL A 8 1.95 10.36 6.99
C VAL A 8 0.60 10.91 6.59
N GLU A 9 0.15 12.00 7.22
CA GLU A 9 -1.10 12.65 6.84
C GLU A 9 -1.11 13.08 5.37
N MET A 10 -0.02 13.68 4.89
CA MET A 10 0.10 14.08 3.49
C MET A 10 0.04 12.87 2.54
N ALA A 11 0.69 11.77 2.88
CA ALA A 11 0.64 10.58 2.05
C ALA A 11 -0.77 9.97 2.01
N VAL A 12 -1.43 9.86 3.16
CA VAL A 12 -2.81 9.35 3.25
C VAL A 12 -3.77 10.26 2.46
N LYS A 13 -3.65 11.59 2.58
CA LYS A 13 -4.47 12.56 1.83
C LYS A 13 -4.34 12.43 0.32
N THR A 14 -3.15 12.06 -0.17
CA THR A 14 -2.86 11.88 -1.61
C THR A 14 -3.18 10.48 -2.14
N MET A 15 -3.68 9.56 -1.30
CA MET A 15 -4.13 8.25 -1.77
C MET A 15 -5.34 8.38 -2.70
N LYS A 16 -5.29 7.63 -3.80
CA LYS A 16 -6.40 7.52 -4.75
C LYS A 16 -7.46 6.56 -4.19
N LEU A 17 -8.71 7.00 -4.17
CA LEU A 17 -9.87 6.18 -3.84
C LEU A 17 -10.22 5.23 -5.00
N GLY A 18 -11.06 4.23 -4.72
CA GLY A 18 -11.53 3.23 -5.69
C GLY A 18 -10.42 2.32 -6.21
N ARG A 19 -9.35 2.15 -5.43
CA ARG A 19 -8.23 1.26 -5.78
C ARG A 19 -8.44 -0.11 -5.18
N ALA A 20 -8.08 -1.14 -5.95
CA ALA A 20 -8.12 -2.52 -5.49
C ALA A 20 -7.29 -2.69 -4.21
N THR A 21 -7.83 -3.49 -3.28
CA THR A 21 -7.20 -3.82 -2.00
C THR A 21 -5.96 -4.70 -2.22
N GLY A 22 -5.09 -4.73 -1.20
CA GLY A 22 -4.01 -5.70 -1.13
C GLY A 22 -4.52 -7.04 -0.60
N SER A 23 -3.60 -7.92 -0.22
CA SER A 23 -3.94 -9.21 0.41
C SER A 23 -4.58 -9.08 1.80
N ASP A 24 -4.57 -7.88 2.40
CA ASP A 24 -5.19 -7.54 3.68
C ASP A 24 -6.66 -7.11 3.56
N ASP A 25 -7.17 -6.97 2.34
CA ASP A 25 -8.51 -6.50 2.01
C ASP A 25 -8.89 -5.13 2.62
N VAL A 26 -7.89 -4.30 2.94
CA VAL A 26 -8.12 -2.97 3.51
C VAL A 26 -8.17 -1.92 2.40
N ALA A 27 -9.34 -1.27 2.26
CA ALA A 27 -9.60 -0.24 1.27
C ALA A 27 -8.89 1.09 1.57
N ALA A 28 -8.56 1.86 0.53
CA ALA A 28 -7.94 3.18 0.66
C ALA A 28 -8.84 4.18 1.41
N GLU A 29 -10.15 4.00 1.28
CA GLU A 29 -11.23 4.76 1.89
C GLU A 29 -11.15 4.74 3.41
N LEU A 30 -10.77 3.59 3.99
CA LEU A 30 -10.64 3.44 5.43
C LEU A 30 -9.57 4.37 5.99
N TRP A 31 -8.42 4.45 5.30
CA TRP A 31 -7.32 5.34 5.68
C TRP A 31 -7.69 6.82 5.54
N ARG A 32 -8.59 7.15 4.61
CA ARG A 32 -9.07 8.52 4.38
C ARG A 32 -10.37 8.84 5.12
N TRP A 33 -10.85 7.95 5.98
CA TRP A 33 -12.14 8.11 6.64
C TRP A 33 -12.12 9.25 7.65
N ARG A 34 -13.15 10.11 7.63
CA ARG A 34 -13.15 11.38 8.38
C ARG A 34 -13.10 11.22 9.90
N HIS A 35 -13.54 10.09 10.42
CA HIS A 35 -13.60 9.79 11.85
C HIS A 35 -12.46 8.90 12.33
N TRP A 36 -11.54 8.51 11.43
CA TRP A 36 -10.34 7.78 11.76
C TRP A 36 -9.13 8.65 11.42
N HIS A 37 -8.28 8.92 12.41
CA HIS A 37 -7.00 9.57 12.23
C HIS A 37 -5.83 8.57 12.34
N PRO A 38 -5.50 7.80 11.28
CA PRO A 38 -4.51 6.73 11.36
C PRO A 38 -3.06 7.23 11.44
N ALA A 39 -2.82 8.50 11.13
CA ALA A 39 -1.48 9.00 10.83
C ALA A 39 -0.50 8.85 11.99
N ALA A 40 -0.93 9.13 13.23
CA ALA A 40 -0.09 8.96 14.41
C ALA A 40 0.32 7.49 14.61
N TRP A 41 -0.63 6.56 14.48
CA TRP A 41 -0.37 5.14 14.59
C TRP A 41 0.53 4.62 13.46
N LEU A 42 0.27 5.02 12.22
CA LEU A 42 1.08 4.67 11.05
C LEU A 42 2.52 5.19 11.15
N ALA A 43 2.72 6.41 11.68
CA ALA A 43 4.05 6.96 11.91
C ALA A 43 4.81 6.15 12.97
N GLN A 44 4.15 5.80 14.09
CA GLN A 44 4.74 4.95 15.12
C GLN A 44 5.10 3.56 14.57
N LEU A 45 4.20 2.94 13.82
CA LEU A 45 4.44 1.66 13.16
C LEU A 45 5.64 1.73 12.21
N SER A 46 5.68 2.75 11.36
CA SER A 46 6.76 2.94 10.38
C SER A 46 8.12 3.11 11.08
N ASN A 47 8.17 3.96 12.12
CA ASN A 47 9.38 4.17 12.90
C ASN A 47 9.85 2.89 13.63
N ARG A 48 8.92 2.08 14.14
CA ARG A 48 9.25 0.78 14.73
C ARG A 48 9.87 -0.16 13.69
N ILE A 49 9.26 -0.27 12.52
CA ILE A 49 9.78 -1.12 11.42
C ILE A 49 11.18 -0.68 10.99
N ILE A 50 11.40 0.63 10.84
CA ILE A 50 12.71 1.19 10.47
C ILE A 50 13.75 0.89 11.56
N PHE A 51 13.39 1.09 12.84
CA PHE A 51 14.29 0.85 13.97
C PHE A 51 14.66 -0.64 14.11
N GLU A 52 13.67 -1.53 14.06
CA GLU A 52 13.86 -2.98 14.20
C GLU A 52 14.41 -3.62 12.91
N ARG A 53 14.38 -2.91 11.79
CA ARG A 53 14.69 -3.41 10.43
C ARG A 53 13.89 -4.66 10.06
N LYS A 54 12.65 -4.74 10.56
CA LYS A 54 11.80 -5.92 10.41
C LYS A 54 10.45 -5.54 9.79
N ILE A 55 10.27 -5.89 8.53
CA ILE A 55 9.00 -5.70 7.81
C ILE A 55 8.01 -6.82 8.20
N PRO A 56 6.72 -6.50 8.44
CA PRO A 56 5.68 -7.49 8.68
C PRO A 56 5.58 -8.52 7.55
N ASP A 57 5.30 -9.78 7.86
CA ASP A 57 5.20 -10.83 6.85
C ASP A 57 4.00 -10.60 5.90
N GLU A 58 2.95 -9.94 6.39
CA GLU A 58 1.82 -9.45 5.59
C GLU A 58 2.27 -8.53 4.45
N TRP A 59 3.25 -7.65 4.69
CA TRP A 59 3.73 -6.69 3.70
C TRP A 59 4.67 -7.32 2.68
N LYS A 60 5.21 -8.52 2.97
CA LYS A 60 5.99 -9.32 2.03
C LYS A 60 5.11 -10.06 1.02
N ARG A 61 3.81 -10.15 1.29
CA ARG A 61 2.82 -10.81 0.43
C ARG A 61 2.16 -9.81 -0.51
N SER A 62 1.84 -10.29 -1.71
CA SER A 62 1.13 -9.49 -2.72
C SER A 62 0.33 -10.40 -3.64
N THR A 63 -0.79 -9.90 -4.14
CA THR A 63 -1.59 -10.62 -5.13
C THR A 63 -1.19 -10.15 -6.52
N THR A 64 -0.75 -11.06 -7.38
CA THR A 64 -0.43 -10.74 -8.77
C THR A 64 -1.64 -11.07 -9.64
N VAL A 65 -2.18 -10.06 -10.31
CA VAL A 65 -3.36 -10.19 -11.17
C VAL A 65 -2.96 -9.94 -12.63
N PRO A 66 -3.21 -10.88 -13.55
CA PRO A 66 -3.00 -10.65 -14.97
C PRO A 66 -4.15 -9.79 -15.54
N ILE A 67 -3.82 -8.66 -16.16
CA ILE A 67 -4.77 -7.81 -16.88
C ILE A 67 -4.56 -8.00 -18.38
N TRP A 68 -5.57 -8.52 -19.07
CA TRP A 68 -5.55 -8.62 -20.52
C TRP A 68 -5.40 -7.22 -21.15
N LYS A 69 -4.48 -7.08 -22.11
CA LYS A 69 -4.24 -5.82 -22.81
C LYS A 69 -4.95 -5.78 -24.16
N LYS A 70 -4.61 -6.69 -25.08
CA LYS A 70 -5.10 -6.75 -26.47
C LYS A 70 -4.70 -8.09 -27.10
N GLY A 71 -5.29 -8.44 -28.24
CA GLY A 71 -4.98 -9.69 -28.95
C GLY A 71 -5.71 -10.88 -28.33
N SER A 72 -5.23 -12.09 -28.63
CA SER A 72 -5.87 -13.33 -28.20
C SER A 72 -5.82 -13.50 -26.66
N PRO A 73 -6.96 -13.74 -25.97
CA PRO A 73 -6.99 -13.99 -24.53
C PRO A 73 -6.36 -15.33 -24.10
N VAL A 74 -6.12 -16.26 -25.02
CA VAL A 74 -5.47 -17.54 -24.68
C VAL A 74 -3.95 -17.44 -24.65
N GLU A 75 -3.37 -16.35 -25.16
CA GLU A 75 -1.93 -16.14 -25.20
C GLU A 75 -1.46 -15.34 -23.97
N CYS A 76 -0.58 -15.94 -23.17
CA CYS A 76 -0.08 -15.34 -21.93
C CYS A 76 0.63 -13.98 -22.14
N CYS A 77 1.34 -13.81 -23.26
CA CYS A 77 2.06 -12.57 -23.59
C CYS A 77 1.15 -11.35 -23.81
N ASN A 78 -0.15 -11.57 -24.03
CA ASN A 78 -1.15 -10.52 -24.21
C ASN A 78 -1.67 -9.94 -22.87
N TYR A 79 -1.13 -10.38 -21.74
CA TYR A 79 -1.46 -9.90 -20.40
C TYR A 79 -0.34 -9.04 -19.81
N ARG A 80 -0.73 -8.07 -18.99
CA ARG A 80 0.18 -7.34 -18.09
C ARG A 80 -0.11 -7.76 -16.67
N SER A 81 0.90 -8.26 -15.98
CA SER A 81 0.80 -8.47 -14.54
C SER A 81 0.74 -7.12 -13.81
N ILE A 82 -0.16 -7.02 -12.85
CA ILE A 82 -0.13 -5.99 -11.82
C ILE A 82 0.04 -6.63 -10.46
N ARG A 83 0.79 -5.97 -9.58
CA ARG A 83 0.98 -6.40 -8.21
C ARG A 83 0.13 -5.55 -7.28
N LEU A 84 -0.76 -6.20 -6.54
CA LEU A 84 -1.58 -5.58 -5.51
C LEU A 84 -0.90 -5.75 -4.15
N LEU A 85 -0.34 -4.65 -3.65
CA LEU A 85 0.24 -4.55 -2.32
C LEU A 85 -0.78 -3.96 -1.33
N PRO A 86 -0.70 -4.36 -0.04
CA PRO A 86 -1.36 -3.66 1.06
C PRO A 86 -1.15 -2.14 0.97
N HIS A 87 -2.20 -1.37 1.26
CA HIS A 87 -2.12 0.09 1.20
C HIS A 87 -1.12 0.66 2.21
N THR A 88 -1.00 0.01 3.36
CA THR A 88 -0.05 0.36 4.42
C THR A 88 1.41 0.23 3.97
N MET A 89 1.73 -0.84 3.23
CA MET A 89 3.05 -1.01 2.60
C MET A 89 3.33 0.10 1.59
N LYS A 90 2.37 0.43 0.72
CA LYS A 90 2.52 1.54 -0.26
C LYS A 90 2.73 2.90 0.41
N ILE A 91 2.14 3.12 1.59
CA ILE A 91 2.38 4.33 2.38
C ILE A 91 3.82 4.30 2.92
N PHE A 92 4.24 3.17 3.49
CA PHE A 92 5.57 3.01 4.05
C PHE A 92 6.69 3.19 3.01
N GLU A 93 6.54 2.65 1.80
CA GLU A 93 7.48 2.81 0.68
C GLU A 93 7.75 4.28 0.31
N ARG A 94 6.92 5.24 0.74
CA ARG A 94 7.18 6.67 0.49
C ARG A 94 8.21 7.29 1.42
N TYR A 95 8.59 6.60 2.49
CA TYR A 95 9.50 7.11 3.52
C TYR A 95 10.81 6.35 3.60
N VAL A 96 10.90 5.24 2.86
CA VAL A 96 12.03 4.33 2.92
C VAL A 96 12.65 4.31 1.54
N ASP A 97 13.78 5.01 1.42
CA ASP A 97 14.71 4.91 0.30
C ASP A 97 15.51 3.60 0.38
#